data_AF-A0A3A4W7E8-F1
#
_entry.id   AF-A0A3A4W7E8-F1
#
_cell.length_a   1.000
_cell.length_b   1.000
_cell.length_c   1.000
_cell.angle_alpha   90.00
_cell.angle_beta   90.00
_cell.angle_gamma   90.00
#
_symmetry.space_group_name_H-M   'P 1'
#
loop_
_entity.id
_entity.type
_entity.pdbx_description
1 polymer ?
#
loop_
_entity_poly.entity_id
_entity_poly.type
_entity_poly.pdbx_seq_one_letter_code
_entity_poly.pdbx_strand_id
1 'polypeptide(L)'
;MNAYYLDAIPVELLRREQDRITAEVSSVEGELAKASVSLEQATETVRMAMTMAANCHMAYVKASPQTRRLINQAFFERILVRSDKISDYKHTDLFELLYDYDNISNNELLAEREGFEPSKGL
;
A
#
# COMPACT_ATOMS: atom_id res chain seq x y z
N MET A 1 -38.39 48.03 -8.01
CA MET A 1 -37.71 46.82 -8.53
C MET A 1 -36.55 47.30 -9.37
N ASN A 2 -35.26 47.04 -9.16
CA ASN A 2 -34.57 46.06 -8.33
C ASN A 2 -33.10 46.53 -8.24
N ALA A 3 -32.75 47.32 -7.22
CA ALA A 3 -31.37 47.75 -6.96
C ALA A 3 -30.58 46.74 -6.10
N TYR A 4 -31.26 45.68 -5.63
CA TYR A 4 -30.70 44.63 -4.78
C TYR A 4 -29.91 43.53 -5.52
N TYR A 5 -29.78 43.63 -6.85
CA TYR A 5 -29.10 42.64 -7.69
C TYR A 5 -27.63 42.97 -7.97
N LEU A 6 -27.14 44.13 -7.53
CA LEU A 6 -25.77 44.58 -7.83
C LEU A 6 -24.70 43.97 -6.90
N ASP A 7 -25.12 43.33 -5.81
CA ASP A 7 -24.23 42.67 -4.83
C ASP A 7 -24.59 41.19 -4.60
N ALA A 8 -25.60 40.67 -5.33
CA ALA A 8 -26.08 39.30 -5.20
C ALA A 8 -25.47 38.43 -6.29
N ILE A 9 -24.66 37.45 -5.89
CA ILE A 9 -24.17 36.40 -6.80
C ILE A 9 -25.40 35.77 -7.48
N PRO A 10 -25.43 35.67 -8.83
CA PRO A 10 -26.58 35.11 -9.53
C PRO A 10 -26.86 33.69 -9.05
N VAL A 11 -28.11 33.40 -8.69
CA VAL A 11 -28.52 32.07 -8.18
C VAL A 11 -28.19 30.96 -9.18
N GLU A 12 -28.26 31.23 -10.48
CA GLU A 12 -27.86 30.27 -11.51
C GLU A 12 -26.34 30.03 -11.57
N LEU A 13 -25.53 31.04 -11.23
CA LEU A 13 -24.08 30.87 -11.10
C LEU A 13 -23.75 30.05 -9.86
N LEU A 14 -24.43 30.31 -8.73
CA LEU A 14 -24.30 29.52 -7.51
C LEU A 14 -24.69 28.06 -7.75
N ARG A 15 -25.81 27.80 -8.44
CA ARG A 15 -26.24 26.45 -8.78
C ARG A 15 -25.19 25.74 -9.64
N ARG A 16 -24.66 26.41 -10.66
CA ARG A 16 -23.62 25.84 -11.53
C ARG A 16 -22.34 25.48 -10.75
N GLU A 17 -21.90 26.37 -9.87
CA GLU A 17 -20.72 26.10 -9.04
C GLU A 17 -21.01 24.99 -8.02
N GLN A 18 -22.21 24.94 -7.44
CA GLN A 18 -22.61 23.86 -6.55
C GLN A 18 -22.63 22.51 -7.28
N ASP A 19 -23.16 22.45 -8.50
CA ASP A 19 -23.16 21.24 -9.33
C ASP A 19 -21.74 20.80 -9.68
N ARG A 20 -20.87 21.75 -10.07
CA ARG A 20 -19.44 21.48 -10.35
C ARG A 20 -18.72 20.93 -9.13
N ILE A 21 -18.85 21.59 -7.98
CA ILE A 21 -18.23 21.18 -6.72
C ILE A 21 -18.75 19.80 -6.31
N THR A 22 -20.05 19.55 -6.45
CA THR A 22 -20.66 18.25 -6.11
C THR A 22 -20.11 17.13 -6.99
N ALA A 23 -19.93 17.39 -8.29
CA ALA A 23 -19.33 16.43 -9.22
C ALA A 23 -17.85 16.17 -8.89
N GLU A 24 -17.07 17.21 -8.56
CA GLU A 24 -15.67 17.07 -8.15
C GLU A 24 -15.53 16.30 -6.85
N VAL A 25 -16.36 16.60 -5.84
CA VAL A 25 -16.39 15.87 -4.56
C VAL A 25 -16.70 14.40 -4.80
N SER A 26 -17.73 14.09 -5.59
CA SER A 26 -18.08 12.71 -5.90
C SER A 26 -16.96 11.96 -6.62
N SER A 27 -16.23 12.63 -7.52
CA SER A 27 -15.07 12.07 -8.20
C SER A 27 -13.95 11.73 -7.20
N VAL A 28 -13.60 12.68 -6.33
CA VAL A 28 -12.55 12.51 -5.31
C VAL A 28 -12.92 11.41 -4.32
N GLU A 29 -14.17 11.35 -3.86
CA GLU A 29 -14.68 10.28 -3.00
C GLU A 29 -14.57 8.91 -3.68
N GLY A 30 -14.88 8.84 -4.98
CA GLY A 30 -14.71 7.63 -5.77
C GLY A 30 -13.25 7.19 -5.89
N GLU A 31 -12.32 8.13 -6.08
CA GLU A 31 -10.89 7.85 -6.09
C GLU A 31 -10.38 7.38 -4.73
N LEU A 32 -10.82 8.03 -3.65
CA LEU A 32 -10.47 7.65 -2.27
C LEU A 32 -10.97 6.24 -1.92
N ALA A 33 -12.19 5.89 -2.36
CA ALA A 33 -12.74 4.56 -2.15
C ALA A 33 -11.89 3.49 -2.87
N LYS A 34 -11.47 3.74 -4.11
CA LYS A 34 -10.60 2.83 -4.86
C LYS A 34 -9.23 2.67 -4.19
N ALA A 35 -8.62 3.79 -3.76
CA ALA A 35 -7.35 3.77 -3.05
C ALA A 35 -7.44 2.98 -1.74
N SER A 36 -8.53 3.18 -0.97
CA SER A 36 -8.78 2.45 0.28
C SER A 36 -8.88 0.94 0.05
N VAL A 37 -9.64 0.50 -0.96
CA VAL A 37 -9.75 -0.92 -1.32
C VAL A 37 -8.39 -1.49 -1.73
N SER A 38 -7.62 -0.75 -2.54
CA SER A 38 -6.28 -1.17 -2.94
C SER A 38 -5.33 -1.32 -1.74
N LEU A 39 -5.41 -0.40 -0.76
CA LEU A 39 -4.60 -0.45 0.45
C LEU A 39 -5.00 -1.65 1.34
N GLU A 40 -6.29 -1.93 1.49
CA GLU A 40 -6.78 -3.09 2.21
C GLU A 40 -6.27 -4.40 1.58
N GLN A 41 -6.34 -4.52 0.26
CA GLN A 41 -5.82 -5.68 -0.49
C GLN A 41 -4.31 -5.86 -0.31
N ALA A 42 -3.54 -4.78 -0.38
CA ALA A 42 -2.10 -4.81 -0.15
C ALA A 42 -1.78 -5.25 1.29
N THR A 43 -2.50 -4.70 2.27
CA THR A 43 -2.36 -5.04 3.69
C THR A 43 -2.64 -6.52 3.94
N GLU A 44 -3.73 -7.05 3.39
CA GLU A 44 -4.09 -8.46 3.55
C GLU A 44 -3.07 -9.38 2.87
N THR A 45 -2.54 -8.98 1.72
CA THR A 45 -1.49 -9.73 1.01
C THR A 45 -0.23 -9.84 1.87
N VAL A 46 0.23 -8.72 2.46
CA VAL A 46 1.38 -8.71 3.37
C VAL A 46 1.09 -9.54 4.64
N ARG A 47 -0.11 -9.41 5.22
CA ARG A 47 -0.52 -10.18 6.40
C ARG A 47 -0.48 -11.70 6.13
N MET A 48 -0.96 -12.12 4.96
CA MET A 48 -0.95 -13.51 4.53
C MET A 48 0.49 -14.02 4.35
N ALA A 49 1.35 -13.24 3.68
CA ALA A 49 2.76 -13.56 3.51
C ALA A 49 3.48 -13.74 4.85
N MET A 50 3.27 -12.81 5.80
CA MET A 50 3.80 -12.89 7.16
C MET A 50 3.30 -14.12 7.92
N THR A 51 2.01 -14.44 7.80
CA THR A 51 1.42 -15.63 8.44
C THR A 51 2.04 -16.91 7.88
N MET A 52 2.27 -16.96 6.56
CA MET A 52 2.94 -18.07 5.91
C MET A 52 4.41 -18.18 6.33
N ALA A 53 5.15 -17.07 6.39
CA ALA A 53 6.54 -17.03 6.85
C ALA A 53 6.66 -17.51 8.30
N ALA A 54 5.80 -17.04 9.21
CA ALA A 54 5.84 -17.40 10.63
C ALA A 54 5.61 -18.90 10.88
N ASN A 55 4.80 -19.56 10.04
CA ASN A 55 4.43 -20.97 10.21
C ASN A 55 5.12 -21.91 9.20
N CYS A 56 6.05 -21.39 8.39
CA CYS A 56 6.57 -22.08 7.20
C CYS A 56 7.19 -23.43 7.55
N HIS A 57 8.01 -23.49 8.59
CA HIS A 57 8.74 -24.70 8.98
C HIS A 57 7.78 -25.83 9.38
N MET A 58 6.83 -25.54 10.28
CA MET A 58 5.84 -26.53 10.70
C MET A 58 4.93 -26.98 9.56
N ALA A 59 4.49 -26.04 8.73
CA ALA A 59 3.66 -26.34 7.56
C ALA A 59 4.43 -27.22 6.56
N TYR A 60 5.71 -26.92 6.31
CA TYR A 60 6.55 -27.64 5.36
C TYR A 60 6.86 -29.07 5.81
N VAL A 61 7.18 -29.28 7.08
CA VAL A 61 7.48 -30.62 7.64
C VAL A 61 6.25 -31.53 7.59
N LYS A 62 5.07 -31.00 7.89
CA LYS A 62 3.81 -31.77 7.89
C LYS A 62 3.15 -31.89 6.51
N ALA A 63 3.60 -31.11 5.53
CA ALA A 63 3.01 -31.05 4.20
C ALA A 63 3.28 -32.31 3.36
N SER A 64 2.30 -32.66 2.52
CA SER A 64 2.48 -33.64 1.45
C SER A 64 3.55 -33.18 0.45
N PRO A 65 4.14 -34.08 -0.37
CA PRO A 65 5.12 -33.68 -1.40
C PRO A 65 4.60 -32.60 -2.36
N GLN A 66 3.31 -32.66 -2.72
CA GLN A 66 2.67 -31.67 -3.59
C GLN A 66 2.57 -30.31 -2.91
N THR A 67 2.13 -30.30 -1.64
CA THR A 67 2.02 -29.07 -0.85
C THR A 67 3.40 -28.46 -0.57
N ARG A 68 4.43 -29.26 -0.30
CA ARG A 68 5.82 -28.76 -0.19
C ARG A 68 6.30 -28.08 -1.46
N ARG A 69 5.94 -28.63 -2.63
CA ARG A 69 6.25 -28.00 -3.92
C ARG A 69 5.57 -26.64 -4.07
N LEU A 70 4.29 -26.54 -3.70
CA LEU A 70 3.56 -25.27 -3.73
C LEU A 70 4.17 -24.25 -2.76
N ILE A 71 4.53 -24.67 -1.55
CA ILE A 71 5.23 -23.80 -0.59
C ILE A 71 6.54 -23.29 -1.20
N ASN A 72 7.36 -24.16 -1.77
CA ASN A 72 8.62 -23.74 -2.39
C ASN A 72 8.40 -22.74 -3.53
N GLN A 73 7.37 -22.93 -4.35
CA GLN A 73 7.03 -22.01 -5.44
C GLN A 73 6.48 -20.67 -4.94
N ALA A 74 5.81 -20.65 -3.78
CA ALA A 74 5.35 -19.42 -3.18
C ALA A 74 6.51 -18.57 -2.62
N PHE A 75 7.52 -19.23 -2.04
CA PHE A 75 8.65 -18.56 -1.40
C PHE A 75 9.81 -18.23 -2.35
N PHE A 76 10.05 -19.04 -3.38
CA PHE A 76 11.26 -18.95 -4.20
C PHE A 76 10.94 -18.93 -5.69
N GLU A 77 11.57 -18.01 -6.40
CA GLU A 77 11.64 -18.04 -7.86
C GLU A 77 12.67 -19.06 -8.35
N ARG A 78 13.82 -19.14 -7.66
CA ARG A 78 14.88 -20.08 -7.98
C ARG A 78 15.71 -20.42 -6.75
N ILE A 79 16.24 -21.66 -6.73
CA ILE A 79 17.22 -22.13 -5.76
C ILE A 79 18.33 -22.82 -6.56
N LEU A 80 19.58 -22.39 -6.37
CA LEU A 80 20.75 -23.02 -6.96
C LEU A 80 21.41 -23.93 -5.95
N VAL A 81 21.68 -25.17 -6.37
CA VAL A 81 22.34 -26.18 -5.56
C VAL A 81 23.65 -26.56 -6.22
N ARG A 82 24.75 -26.48 -5.48
CA ARG A 82 26.09 -26.89 -5.90
C ARG A 82 26.72 -27.78 -4.82
N SER A 83 27.19 -28.96 -5.22
CA SER A 83 27.85 -29.91 -4.31
C SER A 83 27.02 -30.21 -3.06
N ASP A 84 25.73 -30.55 -3.25
CA ASP A 84 24.75 -30.85 -2.20
C ASP A 84 24.49 -29.74 -1.18
N LYS A 85 24.89 -28.49 -1.51
CA LYS A 85 24.63 -27.31 -0.71
C LYS A 85 23.87 -26.26 -1.52
N ILE A 86 23.01 -25.50 -0.85
CA ILE A 86 22.38 -24.32 -1.45
C ILE A 86 23.48 -23.29 -1.66
N SER A 87 23.72 -22.91 -2.91
CA SER A 87 24.75 -21.94 -3.28
C SER A 87 24.20 -20.53 -3.46
N ASP A 88 22.94 -20.41 -3.89
CA ASP A 88 22.25 -19.14 -4.12
C ASP A 88 20.72 -19.40 -4.17
N TYR A 89 19.90 -18.39 -3.93
CA TYR A 89 18.45 -18.45 -4.10
C TYR A 89 17.88 -17.04 -4.34
N LYS A 90 16.71 -16.98 -4.99
CA LYS A 90 15.94 -15.74 -5.13
C LYS A 90 14.52 -15.98 -4.60
N HIS A 91 14.07 -15.10 -3.71
CA HIS A 91 12.69 -15.07 -3.26
C HIS A 91 11.75 -14.54 -4.36
N THR A 92 10.47 -14.82 -4.22
CA THR A 92 9.46 -14.09 -5.00
C THR A 92 9.38 -12.65 -4.51
N ASP A 93 8.96 -11.72 -5.38
CA ASP A 93 8.86 -10.28 -5.06
C ASP A 93 8.17 -10.01 -3.71
N LEU A 94 7.13 -10.78 -3.39
CA LEU A 94 6.38 -10.67 -2.13
C LEU A 94 7.24 -10.97 -0.89
N PHE A 95 8.05 -12.03 -0.95
CA PHE A 95 8.91 -12.41 0.17
C PHE A 95 10.24 -11.65 0.15
N GLU A 96 10.72 -11.19 -1.00
CA GLU A 96 11.89 -10.31 -1.10
C GLU A 96 11.67 -9.05 -0.24
N LEU A 97 10.50 -8.41 -0.34
CA LEU A 97 10.13 -7.26 0.51
C LEU A 97 10.19 -7.57 2.01
N LEU A 98 9.76 -8.77 2.42
CA LEU A 98 9.75 -9.17 3.83
C LEU A 98 11.16 -9.46 4.36
N TYR A 99 12.02 -10.06 3.54
CA TYR A 99 13.39 -10.39 3.90
C TYR A 99 14.31 -9.16 3.87
N ASP A 100 13.99 -8.15 3.06
CA ASP A 100 14.73 -6.88 3.01
C ASP A 100 14.35 -5.93 4.16
N TYR A 101 13.32 -6.27 4.96
CA TYR A 101 12.85 -5.44 6.08
C TYR A 101 13.92 -5.23 7.18
N ASP A 102 14.83 -6.20 7.37
CA ASP A 102 15.99 -6.03 8.25
C ASP A 102 16.98 -4.94 7.76
N ASN A 103 16.96 -4.62 6.45
CA ASN A 103 17.70 -3.49 5.87
C ASN A 103 16.90 -2.17 5.85
N ILE A 104 15.56 -2.22 5.91
CA ILE A 104 14.69 -1.02 5.99
C ILE A 104 14.67 -0.44 7.41
N SER A 105 14.83 -1.26 8.45
CA SER A 105 14.96 -0.79 9.84
C SER A 105 16.16 0.14 10.07
N ASN A 106 17.11 0.21 9.14
CA ASN A 106 18.33 1.03 9.23
C ASN A 106 18.39 2.18 8.23
N ASN A 107 17.30 2.56 7.57
CA ASN A 107 17.38 3.58 6.53
C ASN A 107 16.31 4.67 6.69
N GLU A 108 16.77 5.84 7.17
CA GLU A 108 16.43 7.25 6.90
C GLU A 108 15.02 7.71 6.45
N LEU A 109 14.09 6.82 6.11
CA LEU A 109 12.70 7.10 5.70
C LEU A 109 11.76 7.37 6.88
N LEU A 110 12.22 7.13 8.12
CA LEU A 110 11.56 7.57 9.36
C LEU A 110 12.23 8.80 9.98
N ALA A 111 13.10 9.50 9.25
CA ALA A 111 13.43 10.88 9.62
C ALA A 111 12.16 11.71 9.39
N GLU A 112 11.59 12.19 10.49
CA GLU A 112 10.50 13.14 10.51
C GLU A 112 10.71 14.18 9.41
N ARG A 113 9.73 14.36 8.51
CA ARG A 113 9.67 15.59 7.72
C ARG A 113 9.65 16.70 8.76
N GLU A 114 10.70 17.51 8.84
CA GLU A 114 10.74 18.69 9.70
C GLU A 114 9.42 19.44 9.51
N GLY A 115 8.57 19.33 10.53
CA GLY A 115 7.30 20.03 10.59
C GLY A 115 7.63 21.50 10.55
N PHE A 116 7.17 22.15 9.49
CA PHE A 116 7.26 23.58 9.25
C PHE A 116 6.68 24.34 10.45
N GLU A 117 7.50 24.75 11.41
CA GLU A 117 7.07 25.71 12.43
C GLU A 117 6.84 27.05 11.71
N PRO A 118 5.62 27.63 11.77
CA PRO A 118 5.42 28.98 11.27
C PRO A 118 6.25 29.94 12.14
N SER A 119 7.04 30.80 11.50
CA SER A 119 7.80 31.85 12.19
C SER A 119 6.86 32.64 13.10
N LYS A 120 7.06 32.56 14.42
CA LYS A 120 6.44 33.51 15.33
C LYS A 120 7.01 34.88 15.00
N GLY A 121 6.21 35.68 14.30
CA GLY A 121 6.48 37.08 14.07
C GLY A 121 6.72 37.79 15.40
N LEU A 122 7.85 38.50 15.46
CA LEU A 122 8.08 39.64 16.33
C LEU A 122 7.52 40.89 15.65
#